data_AF-A0A1V1PLJ1-F1
#
_entry.id   AF-A0A1V1PLJ1-F1
#
_cell.length_a   1.000
_cell.length_b   1.000
_cell.length_c   1.000
_cell.angle_alpha   90.00
_cell.angle_beta   90.00
_cell.angle_gamma   90.00
#
_symmetry.space_group_name_H-M   'P 1'
#
loop_
_entity.id
_entity.type
_entity.pdbx_description
1 polymer ?
#
loop_
_entity_poly.entity_id
_entity_poly.type
_entity_poly.pdbx_seq_one_letter_code
_entity_poly.pdbx_strand_id
1 'polypeptide(L)'
;MEALIVALFALAAIVLLEAGYWIALCLARWAPVIALGALAGWLAGRHGAEPLEALGLGILTCLVARQLLRPRRHFEYRDEYLW
;
A
#
# COMPACT_ATOMS: atom_id res chain seq x y z
N MET A 1 -3.51 31.85 27.71
CA MET A 1 -4.22 31.55 26.45
C MET A 1 -3.28 31.09 25.35
N GLU A 2 -2.10 31.70 25.20
CA GLU A 2 -1.12 31.33 24.16
C GLU A 2 -0.63 29.88 24.23
N ALA A 3 -0.29 29.39 25.44
CA ALA A 3 0.15 28.00 25.62
C ALA A 3 -0.89 26.95 25.18
N LEU A 4 -2.19 27.25 25.35
CA LEU A 4 -3.28 26.38 24.93
C LEU A 4 -3.38 26.31 23.39
N ILE A 5 -3.20 27.46 22.72
CA ILE A 5 -3.22 27.56 21.26
C ILE A 5 -2.02 26.81 20.66
N VAL A 6 -0.83 26.98 21.25
CA VAL A 6 0.39 26.27 20.83
C VAL A 6 0.22 24.76 21.02
N ALA A 7 -0.34 24.31 22.14
CA ALA A 7 -0.61 22.90 22.38
C ALA A 7 -1.61 22.30 21.37
N LEU A 8 -2.68 23.03 21.03
CA LEU A 8 -3.65 22.62 20.01
C LEU A 8 -3.01 22.51 18.63
N PHE A 9 -2.16 23.46 18.25
CA PHE A 9 -1.44 23.41 16.98
C PHE A 9 -0.46 22.24 16.91
N ALA A 10 0.28 21.98 17.98
CA ALA A 10 1.18 20.83 18.07
C ALA A 10 0.39 19.51 17.96
N LEU A 11 -0.74 19.40 18.64
CA LEU A 11 -1.60 18.22 18.56
C LEU A 11 -2.13 18.01 17.13
N ALA A 12 -2.61 19.07 16.48
CA ALA A 12 -3.07 19.01 15.10
C ALA A 12 -1.96 18.59 14.13
N ALA A 13 -0.74 19.11 14.32
CA ALA A 13 0.41 18.74 13.50
C ALA A 13 0.78 17.26 13.67
N ILE A 14 0.77 16.73 14.90
CA ILE A 14 1.06 15.32 15.18
C ILE A 14 0.02 14.41 14.50
N VAL A 15 -1.27 14.73 14.65
CA VAL A 15 -2.35 13.95 14.01
C VAL A 15 -2.20 13.96 12.48
N LEU A 16 -1.87 15.12 11.90
CA LEU A 16 -1.69 15.25 10.45
C LEU A 16 -0.48 14.45 9.95
N LEU A 17 0.63 14.48 10.70
CA LEU A 17 1.82 13.68 10.41
C LEU A 17 1.54 12.19 10.49
N GLU A 18 0.82 11.74 11.50
CA GLU A 18 0.46 10.34 11.66
C GLU A 18 -0.45 9.86 10.53
N ALA A 19 -1.49 10.64 10.18
CA ALA A 19 -2.36 10.35 9.05
C ALA A 19 -1.56 10.30 7.73
N GLY A 20 -0.68 11.28 7.50
CA GLY A 20 0.19 11.32 6.33
C GLY A 20 1.14 10.14 6.26
N TYR A 21 1.72 9.73 7.39
CA TYR A 21 2.59 8.57 7.49
C TYR A 21 1.86 7.26 7.14
N TRP A 22 0.66 7.05 7.65
CA TRP A 22 -0.16 5.88 7.31
C TRP A 22 -0.55 5.84 5.83
N ILE A 23 -0.89 6.99 5.25
CA ILE A 23 -1.16 7.10 3.81
C ILE A 23 0.09 6.76 3.01
N ALA A 24 1.25 7.32 3.37
CA ALA A 24 2.52 7.05 2.70
C ALA A 24 2.92 5.57 2.80
N LEU A 25 2.75 4.94 3.97
CA LEU A 25 2.96 3.51 4.18
C LEU A 25 2.03 2.65 3.32
N CYS A 26 0.74 2.99 3.29
CA CYS A 26 -0.20 2.35 2.39
C CYS A 26 0.29 2.47 0.94
N LEU A 27 0.59 3.69 0.50
CA LEU A 27 1.04 3.95 -0.86
C LEU A 27 2.32 3.18 -1.20
N ALA A 28 3.32 3.19 -0.31
CA ALA A 28 4.58 2.46 -0.47
C ALA A 28 4.36 0.94 -0.53
N ARG A 29 3.37 0.40 0.20
CA ARG A 29 3.00 -1.02 0.12
C ARG A 29 2.35 -1.40 -1.21
N TRP A 30 1.56 -0.50 -1.80
CA TRP A 30 0.83 -0.76 -3.05
C TRP A 30 1.59 -0.33 -4.31
N ALA A 31 2.51 0.63 -4.20
CA ALA A 31 3.36 1.12 -5.28
C ALA A 31 4.08 0.01 -6.06
N PRO A 32 4.76 -0.97 -5.42
CA PRO A 32 5.44 -2.04 -6.16
C PRO A 32 4.45 -2.95 -6.91
N VAL A 33 3.24 -3.18 -6.36
CA VAL A 33 2.19 -3.95 -7.02
C VAL A 33 1.73 -3.24 -8.29
N ILE A 34 1.45 -1.93 -8.19
CA ILE A 34 1.00 -1.10 -9.31
C ILE A 34 2.11 -0.98 -10.37
N ALA A 35 3.35 -0.78 -9.94
CA ALA A 35 4.51 -0.70 -10.83
C ALA A 35 4.72 -2.00 -11.63
N LEU A 36 4.59 -3.17 -10.98
CA LEU A 36 4.67 -4.47 -11.64
C LEU A 36 3.54 -4.66 -12.66
N GLY A 37 2.30 -4.31 -12.32
CA GLY A 37 1.19 -4.37 -13.26
C GLY A 37 1.35 -3.45 -14.47
N ALA A 38 1.83 -2.21 -14.24
CA ALA A 38 2.11 -1.26 -15.30
C ALA A 38 3.24 -1.75 -16.22
N LEU A 39 4.32 -2.32 -15.65
CA LEU A 39 5.41 -2.91 -16.42
C LEU A 39 4.95 -4.09 -17.26
N ALA A 40 4.15 -4.99 -16.69
CA ALA A 40 3.61 -6.15 -17.40
C ALA A 40 2.69 -5.74 -18.55
N GLY A 41 1.79 -4.77 -18.32
CA GLY A 41 0.93 -4.22 -19.37
C GLY A 41 1.73 -3.52 -20.48
N TRP A 42 2.77 -2.76 -20.11
CA TRP A 42 3.66 -2.12 -21.08
C TRP A 42 4.43 -3.15 -21.92
N LEU A 43 4.94 -4.22 -21.30
CA LEU A 43 5.63 -5.30 -22.01
C LEU A 43 4.68 -6.03 -22.97
N ALA A 44 3.45 -6.31 -22.54
CA ALA A 44 2.43 -6.95 -23.37
C ALA A 44 2.11 -6.10 -24.61
N GLY A 45 1.93 -4.79 -24.45
CA GLY A 45 1.74 -3.87 -25.57
C GLY A 45 2.95 -3.81 -26.51
N ARG A 46 4.18 -3.88 -25.98
CA ARG A 46 5.41 -3.97 -26.79
C ARG A 46 5.48 -5.25 -27.63
N HIS A 47 4.88 -6.33 -27.17
CA HIS A 47 4.82 -7.62 -27.87
C HIS A 47 3.60 -7.77 -28.79
N GLY A 48 2.84 -6.69 -29.02
CA GLY A 48 1.72 -6.68 -29.97
C GLY A 48 0.39 -7.15 -29.40
N ALA A 49 0.25 -7.27 -28.08
CA ALA A 49 -1.03 -7.53 -27.44
C ALA A 49 -2.00 -6.36 -27.67
N GLU A 50 -3.27 -6.66 -27.88
CA GLU A 50 -4.30 -5.63 -27.95
C GLU A 50 -4.38 -4.85 -26.63
N PRO A 51 -4.76 -3.57 -26.64
CA PRO A 51 -4.79 -2.73 -25.43
C PRO A 51 -5.67 -3.33 -24.33
N LEU A 52 -6.73 -4.07 -24.68
CA LEU A 52 -7.58 -4.77 -23.72
C LEU A 52 -6.85 -5.94 -23.04
N GLU A 53 -6.06 -6.69 -23.79
CA GLU A 53 -5.26 -7.82 -23.30
C GLU A 53 -4.09 -7.34 -22.44
N ALA A 54 -3.42 -6.26 -22.85
CA ALA A 54 -2.35 -5.63 -22.09
C ALA A 54 -2.85 -5.09 -20.72
N LEU A 55 -4.05 -4.50 -20.68
CA LEU A 55 -4.70 -4.11 -19.44
C LEU A 55 -5.07 -5.33 -18.59
N GLY A 56 -5.62 -6.37 -19.21
CA GLY A 56 -5.95 -7.63 -18.54
C GLY A 56 -4.73 -8.27 -17.86
N LEU A 57 -3.61 -8.36 -18.60
CA LEU A 57 -2.33 -8.85 -18.09
C LEU A 57 -1.84 -7.99 -16.92
N GLY A 58 -1.85 -6.66 -17.06
CA GLY A 58 -1.45 -5.74 -16.00
C GLY A 58 -2.25 -5.96 -14.70
N ILE A 59 -3.58 -6.08 -14.80
CA ILE A 59 -4.47 -6.34 -13.67
C ILE A 59 -4.20 -7.71 -13.04
N LEU A 60 -4.00 -8.75 -13.85
CA LEU A 60 -3.68 -10.09 -13.36
C LEU A 60 -2.34 -10.11 -12.61
N THR A 61 -1.31 -9.46 -13.14
CA THR A 61 -0.03 -9.30 -12.43
C THR A 61 -0.18 -8.52 -11.12
N CYS A 62 -1.00 -7.47 -11.08
CA CYS A 62 -1.32 -6.77 -9.83
C CYS A 62 -1.97 -7.71 -8.80
N LEU A 63 -2.93 -8.55 -9.22
CA LEU A 63 -3.60 -9.50 -8.32
C LEU A 63 -2.64 -10.57 -7.80
N VAL A 64 -1.79 -11.12 -8.67
CA VAL A 64 -0.76 -12.11 -8.30
C VAL A 64 0.28 -11.50 -7.35
N ALA A 65 0.82 -10.34 -7.70
CA ALA A 65 1.79 -9.63 -6.85
C ALA A 65 1.17 -9.28 -5.48
N ARG A 66 -0.10 -8.87 -5.44
CA ARG A 66 -0.84 -8.63 -4.19
C ARG A 66 -1.00 -9.91 -3.36
N GLN A 67 -1.21 -11.06 -3.98
CA GLN A 67 -1.30 -12.34 -3.25
C GLN A 67 0.06 -12.79 -2.70
N LEU A 68 1.14 -12.63 -3.47
CA LEU A 68 2.49 -12.98 -3.05
C LEU A 68 3.04 -12.07 -1.95
N LEU A 69 2.75 -10.76 -2.04
CA LEU A 69 3.14 -9.76 -1.05
C LEU A 69 2.19 -9.69 0.13
N ARG A 70 1.08 -10.45 0.13
CA ARG A 70 0.21 -10.54 1.29
C ARG A 70 1.04 -11.19 2.40
N PRO A 71 1.32 -10.49 3.51
CA PRO A 71 2.02 -11.11 4.62
C PRO A 71 1.21 -12.34 5.00
N ARG A 72 1.85 -13.51 5.05
CA ARG A 72 1.31 -14.63 5.81
C ARG A 72 1.19 -14.12 7.25
N ARG A 73 0.05 -13.52 7.59
CA ARG A 73 -0.40 -13.38 8.97
C ARG A 73 -0.65 -14.80 9.45
N HIS A 74 0.43 -15.51 9.76
CA HIS A 74 0.34 -16.62 10.68
C HIS A 74 -0.22 -16.03 11.97
N PHE A 75 -1.35 -16.59 12.38
CA PHE A 75 -1.94 -16.43 13.69
C PHE A 75 -0.85 -16.62 14.75
N GLU A 76 -0.42 -15.53 15.37
CA GLU A 76 0.21 -15.61 16.70
C GLU A 76 -0.62 -14.69 17.59
N TYR A 77 -1.82 -15.21 17.88
CA TYR A 77 -2.77 -14.68 18.85
C TYR A 77 -3.13 -15.86 19.77
N ARG A 78 -2.11 -16.43 20.41
CA ARG A 78 -2.27 -17.46 21.45
C ARG A 78 -0.96 -17.51 22.24
N ASP A 79 -1.06 -17.42 23.56
CA ASP A 79 0.01 -17.68 24.56
C ASP A 79 0.75 -16.50 25.22
N GLU A 80 0.15 -15.32 25.38
CA GLU A 80 0.68 -14.29 26.33
C GLU A 80 -0.21 -14.00 27.55
N TYR A 81 -1.26 -14.79 27.81
CA TYR A 81 -2.14 -14.63 28.99
C TYR A 81 -2.18 -15.87 29.90
N LEU A 82 -1.08 -16.62 29.97
CA LEU A 82 -1.01 -17.86 30.76
C LEU A 82 0.15 -17.87 31.78
N TRP A 83 0.47 -16.75 32.45
CA TRP A 83 1.23 -16.77 33.72
C TRP A 83 0.80 -15.61 34.63
#